data_AF-A0A956FHF5-F1
#
_entry.id   AF-A0A956FHF5-F1
#
_cell.length_a   1.000
_cell.length_b   1.000
_cell.length_c   1.000
_cell.angle_alpha   90.00
_cell.angle_beta   90.00
_cell.angle_gamma   90.00
#
_symmetry.space_group_name_H-M   'P 1'
#
loop_
_entity.id
_entity.type
_entity.pdbx_description
1 polymer ?
#
loop_
_entity_poly.entity_id
_entity_poly.type
_entity_poly.pdbx_seq_one_letter_code
_entity_poly.pdbx_strand_id
1 'polypeptide(L)'
;VDHDERALARLWAIGEAEQARGEAGRDGALAAFREIRRALLATRSWGDIPQRERWEAANERIAALMAEQSEAMGLPAAADPRAELHEQLARVPGPDPLRADLSALAFVGWLGCVVGFVLRGLDAKGRLRLPAAARWGVGALGLLVAWAVLLAVAHG
;
A
#
# COMPACT_ATOMS: atom_id res chain seq x y z
N VAL A 1 -4.82 -25.34 4.55
CA VAL A 1 -5.27 -24.24 3.68
C VAL A 1 -5.83 -23.16 4.57
N ASP A 2 -5.14 -22.03 4.58
CA ASP A 2 -5.46 -20.88 5.43
C ASP A 2 -6.83 -20.27 5.05
N HIS A 3 -7.44 -19.47 5.93
CA HIS A 3 -8.69 -18.78 5.63
C HIS A 3 -8.56 -17.86 4.41
N ASP A 4 -7.42 -17.16 4.29
CA ASP A 4 -7.15 -16.23 3.20
C ASP A 4 -6.95 -16.95 1.86
N GLU A 5 -6.25 -18.08 1.86
CA GLU A 5 -6.08 -18.91 0.65
C GLU A 5 -7.43 -19.42 0.11
N ARG A 6 -8.36 -19.79 1.00
CA ARG A 6 -9.70 -20.21 0.60
C ARG A 6 -10.52 -19.05 0.06
N ALA A 7 -10.39 -17.86 0.66
CA ALA A 7 -11.07 -16.67 0.18
C ALA A 7 -10.58 -16.28 -1.23
N LEU A 8 -9.27 -16.26 -1.44
CA LEU A 8 -8.65 -16.00 -2.74
C LEU A 8 -9.05 -17.05 -3.78
N ALA A 9 -9.04 -18.34 -3.42
CA ALA A 9 -9.46 -19.41 -4.32
C ALA A 9 -10.94 -19.27 -4.74
N ARG A 10 -11.82 -18.85 -3.82
CA ARG A 10 -13.23 -18.58 -4.14
C ARG A 10 -13.38 -17.39 -5.07
N LEU A 11 -12.67 -16.29 -4.82
CA LEU A 11 -12.67 -15.14 -5.72
C LEU A 11 -12.14 -15.51 -7.11
N TRP A 12 -11.13 -16.36 -7.17
CA TRP A 12 -10.58 -16.86 -8.43
C TRP A 12 -11.63 -17.66 -9.22
N ALA A 13 -12.30 -18.60 -8.55
CA ALA A 13 -13.37 -19.38 -9.15
C ALA A 13 -14.54 -18.52 -9.63
N ILE A 14 -14.89 -17.44 -8.91
CA ILE A 14 -15.89 -16.46 -9.35
C ILE A 14 -15.41 -15.76 -10.63
N GLY A 15 -14.16 -15.31 -10.67
CA GLY A 15 -13.58 -14.68 -11.85
C GLY A 15 -13.60 -15.58 -13.08
N GLU A 16 -13.23 -16.86 -12.92
CA GLU A 16 -13.28 -17.84 -14.00
C GLU A 16 -14.72 -18.17 -14.45
N ALA A 17 -15.65 -18.30 -13.51
CA ALA A 17 -17.06 -18.55 -13.81
C ALA A 17 -17.70 -17.38 -14.57
N GLU A 18 -17.42 -16.14 -14.17
CA GLU A 18 -17.89 -14.95 -14.89
C GLU A 18 -17.21 -14.83 -16.26
N GLN A 19 -15.90 -15.11 -16.36
CA GLN A 19 -15.20 -15.11 -17.65
C GLN A 19 -15.80 -16.14 -18.63
N ALA A 20 -16.23 -17.31 -18.14
CA ALA A 20 -16.87 -18.35 -18.94
C ALA A 20 -18.24 -17.92 -19.52
N ARG A 21 -18.86 -16.87 -19.00
CA ARG A 21 -20.13 -16.30 -19.53
C ARG A 21 -19.89 -15.38 -20.73
N GLY A 22 -18.64 -15.21 -21.16
CA GLY A 22 -18.27 -14.35 -22.28
C GLY A 22 -18.53 -12.88 -21.98
N GLU A 23 -19.07 -12.14 -22.94
CA GLU A 23 -19.25 -10.69 -22.83
C GLU A 23 -20.12 -10.28 -21.63
N ALA A 24 -21.16 -11.07 -21.32
CA ALA A 24 -22.09 -10.78 -20.24
C ALA A 24 -21.47 -10.87 -18.84
N GLY A 25 -20.36 -11.61 -18.69
CA GLY A 25 -19.64 -11.75 -17.41
C GLY A 25 -18.30 -11.02 -17.35
N ARG A 26 -17.91 -10.30 -18.41
CA ARG A 26 -16.60 -9.61 -18.50
C ARG A 26 -16.37 -8.67 -17.32
N ASP A 27 -17.36 -7.84 -16.99
CA ASP A 27 -17.27 -6.88 -15.88
C ASP A 27 -17.18 -7.60 -14.52
N GLY A 28 -17.91 -8.70 -14.35
CA GLY A 28 -17.85 -9.56 -13.17
C GLY A 28 -16.47 -10.19 -12.98
N ALA A 29 -15.89 -10.71 -14.06
CA ALA A 29 -14.54 -11.26 -14.06
C ALA A 29 -13.48 -10.20 -13.72
N LEU A 30 -13.56 -9.02 -14.34
CA LEU A 30 -12.66 -7.89 -14.04
C LEU A 30 -12.78 -7.46 -12.57
N ALA A 31 -13.98 -7.37 -12.03
CA ALA A 31 -14.21 -7.04 -10.64
C ALA A 31 -13.55 -8.06 -9.71
N ALA A 32 -13.75 -9.37 -9.95
CA ALA A 32 -13.17 -10.44 -9.16
C ALA A 32 -11.64 -10.41 -9.14
N PHE A 33 -10.99 -10.31 -10.30
CA PHE A 33 -9.52 -10.26 -10.37
C PHE A 33 -8.96 -8.97 -9.78
N ARG A 34 -9.65 -7.82 -9.93
CA ARG A 34 -9.26 -6.58 -9.25
C ARG A 34 -9.37 -6.68 -7.73
N GLU A 35 -10.37 -7.38 -7.20
CA GLU A 35 -10.46 -7.64 -5.76
C GLU A 35 -9.34 -8.56 -5.26
N ILE A 36 -8.97 -9.60 -6.01
CA ILE A 36 -7.80 -10.43 -5.68
C ILE A 36 -6.54 -9.55 -5.59
N ARG A 37 -6.29 -8.72 -6.61
CA ARG A 37 -5.15 -7.80 -6.63
C ARG A 37 -5.17 -6.85 -5.42
N ARG A 38 -6.33 -6.27 -5.08
CA ARG A 38 -6.47 -5.37 -3.92
C ARG A 38 -6.23 -6.09 -2.60
N ALA A 39 -6.78 -7.29 -2.42
CA ALA A 39 -6.59 -8.09 -1.22
C ALA A 39 -5.10 -8.40 -1.00
N LEU A 40 -4.40 -8.87 -2.04
CA LEU A 40 -2.96 -9.18 -1.97
C LEU A 40 -2.11 -7.93 -1.71
N LEU A 41 -2.46 -6.79 -2.32
CA LEU A 41 -1.80 -5.51 -2.04
C LEU A 41 -2.06 -5.00 -0.62
N ALA A 42 -3.24 -5.24 -0.05
CA ALA A 42 -3.58 -4.82 1.31
C ALA A 42 -2.79 -5.61 2.37
N THR A 43 -2.42 -6.85 2.07
CA THR A 43 -1.64 -7.73 2.96
C THR A 43 -0.13 -7.59 2.79
N ARG A 44 0.35 -6.68 1.94
CA ARG A 44 1.78 -6.51 1.67
C ARG A 44 2.55 -6.02 2.90
N SER A 45 3.78 -6.50 3.09
CA SER A 45 4.70 -6.02 4.13
C SER A 45 6.06 -5.68 3.52
N TRP A 46 6.64 -4.52 3.85
CA TRP A 46 7.99 -4.09 3.43
C TRP A 46 8.35 -4.38 1.96
N GLY A 47 7.44 -4.10 1.04
CA GLY A 47 7.67 -4.27 -0.40
C GLY A 47 7.51 -5.70 -0.92
N ASP A 48 7.20 -6.66 -0.05
CA ASP A 48 6.86 -8.02 -0.45
C ASP A 48 5.35 -8.22 -0.56
N ILE A 49 4.93 -8.92 -1.62
CA ILE A 49 3.54 -9.25 -1.88
C ILE A 49 3.39 -10.74 -1.57
N PRO A 50 2.55 -11.12 -0.58
CA PRO A 50 2.31 -12.52 -0.31
C PRO A 50 1.69 -13.19 -1.54
N GLN A 51 2.08 -14.44 -1.82
CA GLN A 51 1.59 -15.20 -2.98
C GLN A 51 1.80 -14.46 -4.31
N ARG A 52 3.01 -13.93 -4.54
CA ARG A 52 3.40 -13.15 -5.73
C ARG A 52 2.93 -13.77 -7.05
N GLU A 53 3.05 -15.08 -7.21
CA GLU A 53 2.57 -15.81 -8.39
C GLU A 53 1.06 -15.56 -8.66
N ARG A 54 0.22 -15.56 -7.62
CA ARG A 54 -1.22 -15.28 -7.76
C ARG A 54 -1.50 -13.81 -8.07
N TRP A 55 -0.68 -12.90 -7.54
CA TRP A 55 -0.77 -11.48 -7.86
C TRP A 55 -0.43 -11.22 -9.33
N GLU A 56 0.65 -11.83 -9.84
CA GLU A 56 1.05 -11.75 -11.26
C GLU A 56 -0.03 -12.34 -12.16
N ALA A 57 -0.53 -13.54 -11.83
CA ALA A 57 -1.61 -14.18 -12.58
C ALA A 57 -2.90 -13.34 -12.59
N ALA A 58 -3.27 -12.69 -11.49
CA ALA A 58 -4.41 -11.77 -11.45
C ALA A 58 -4.16 -10.54 -12.34
N ASN A 59 -2.97 -9.95 -12.33
CA ASN A 59 -2.61 -8.83 -13.19
C ASN A 59 -2.67 -9.20 -14.68
N GLU A 60 -2.17 -10.38 -15.05
CA GLU A 60 -2.27 -10.90 -16.41
C GLU A 60 -3.72 -11.05 -16.87
N ARG A 61 -4.59 -11.60 -16.02
CA ARG A 61 -6.02 -11.76 -16.32
C ARG A 61 -6.71 -10.41 -16.50
N ILE A 62 -6.42 -9.44 -15.64
CA ILE A 62 -6.96 -8.07 -15.77
C ILE A 62 -6.50 -7.44 -17.08
N ALA A 63 -5.20 -7.52 -17.39
CA ALA A 63 -4.64 -6.94 -18.61
C ALA A 63 -5.27 -7.55 -19.88
N ALA A 64 -5.44 -8.88 -19.91
CA ALA A 64 -6.10 -9.56 -21.02
C ALA A 64 -7.57 -9.11 -21.20
N LEU A 65 -8.36 -9.11 -20.11
CA LEU A 65 -9.77 -8.70 -20.17
C LEU A 65 -9.94 -7.22 -20.55
N MET A 66 -9.04 -6.35 -20.11
CA MET A 66 -9.06 -4.93 -20.48
C MET A 66 -8.64 -4.70 -21.94
N ALA A 67 -7.69 -5.49 -22.46
CA ALA A 67 -7.33 -5.45 -23.88
C ALA A 67 -8.53 -5.88 -24.75
N GLU A 68 -9.18 -7.01 -24.43
CA GLU A 68 -10.40 -7.47 -25.11
C GLU A 68 -11.52 -6.43 -25.06
N GLN A 69 -11.71 -5.76 -23.92
CA GLN A 69 -12.70 -4.69 -23.78
C GLN A 69 -12.37 -3.50 -24.69
N SER A 70 -11.09 -3.13 -24.79
CA SER A 70 -10.63 -2.00 -25.61
C SER A 70 -10.81 -2.28 -27.10
N GLU A 71 -10.52 -3.51 -27.53
CA GLU A 71 -10.78 -4.00 -28.90
C GLU A 71 -12.28 -3.97 -29.22
N ALA A 72 -13.13 -4.45 -28.32
CA ALA A 72 -14.58 -4.46 -28.51
C ALA A 72 -15.18 -3.03 -28.62
N MET A 73 -14.54 -2.04 -27.98
CA MET A 73 -14.92 -0.62 -28.06
C MET A 73 -14.35 0.10 -29.29
N GLY A 74 -13.52 -0.57 -30.11
CA GLY A 74 -12.88 0.02 -31.28
C GLY A 74 -11.84 1.10 -30.94
N LEU A 75 -11.27 1.05 -29.72
CA LEU A 75 -10.19 1.96 -29.35
C LEU A 75 -8.91 1.58 -30.11
N PRO A 76 -8.08 2.57 -30.52
CA PRO A 76 -6.83 2.28 -31.20
C PRO A 76 -5.93 1.45 -30.29
N ALA A 77 -5.61 0.23 -30.75
CA ALA A 77 -4.69 -0.65 -30.04
C ALA A 77 -3.28 -0.04 -30.11
N ALA A 78 -2.62 0.09 -28.95
CA ALA A 78 -1.16 0.18 -28.92
C ALA A 78 -0.56 -1.06 -29.60
N ALA A 79 0.74 -1.05 -29.91
CA ALA A 79 1.39 -2.20 -30.55
C ALA A 79 1.26 -3.50 -29.73
N ASP A 80 1.19 -3.38 -28.40
CA ASP A 80 0.84 -4.46 -27.46
C ASP A 80 0.10 -3.89 -26.23
N PRO A 81 -1.24 -3.74 -26.30
CA PRO A 81 -2.01 -3.12 -25.22
C PRO A 81 -2.02 -3.99 -23.96
N ARG A 82 -1.85 -5.30 -24.09
CA ARG A 82 -1.80 -6.22 -22.96
C ARG A 82 -0.50 -6.06 -22.18
N ALA A 83 0.64 -6.00 -22.86
CA ALA A 83 1.93 -5.81 -22.18
C ALA A 83 2.00 -4.46 -21.47
N GLU A 84 1.50 -3.39 -22.11
CA GLU A 84 1.47 -2.06 -21.50
C GLU A 84 0.60 -2.02 -20.24
N LEU A 85 -0.61 -2.58 -20.30
CA LEU A 85 -1.51 -2.66 -19.13
C LEU A 85 -0.93 -3.54 -18.03
N HIS A 86 -0.27 -4.65 -18.39
CA HIS A 86 0.39 -5.51 -17.41
C HIS A 86 1.53 -4.76 -16.70
N GLU A 87 2.36 -4.02 -17.44
CA GLU A 87 3.43 -3.20 -16.85
C GLU A 87 2.86 -2.12 -15.92
N GLN A 88 1.78 -1.44 -16.32
CA GLN A 88 1.10 -0.47 -15.48
C GLN A 88 0.53 -1.10 -14.20
N LEU A 89 -0.03 -2.30 -14.29
CA LEU A 89 -0.55 -3.04 -13.13
C LEU A 89 0.55 -3.58 -12.22
N ALA A 90 1.71 -3.91 -12.81
CA ALA A 90 2.90 -4.39 -12.11
C ALA A 90 3.54 -3.29 -11.25
N ARG A 91 3.37 -2.02 -11.61
CA ARG A 91 3.76 -0.90 -10.75
C ARG A 91 2.92 -0.92 -9.49
N VAL A 92 3.56 -1.22 -8.36
CA VAL A 92 2.93 -1.26 -7.04
C VAL A 92 2.60 0.18 -6.62
N PRO A 93 1.31 0.57 -6.53
CA PRO A 93 0.96 1.94 -6.18
C PRO A 93 1.18 2.18 -4.68
N GLY A 94 1.69 3.36 -4.34
CA GLY A 94 1.79 3.87 -2.97
C GLY A 94 3.18 4.41 -2.61
N PRO A 95 3.26 5.21 -1.53
CA PRO A 95 4.54 5.69 -1.02
C PRO A 95 5.43 4.51 -0.60
N ASP A 96 6.74 4.70 -0.72
CA ASP A 96 7.76 3.72 -0.33
C ASP A 96 7.47 3.20 1.11
N PRO A 97 7.23 1.89 1.29
CA PRO A 97 6.79 1.33 2.57
C PRO A 97 7.81 1.60 3.69
N LEU A 98 9.11 1.61 3.38
CA LEU A 98 10.14 1.92 4.37
C LEU A 98 10.04 3.37 4.84
N ARG A 99 9.71 4.30 3.94
CA ARG A 99 9.54 5.72 4.29
C ARG A 99 8.29 5.94 5.13
N ALA A 100 7.19 5.26 4.79
CA ALA A 100 5.95 5.32 5.56
C ALA A 100 6.19 4.83 7.01
N ASP A 101 6.91 3.72 7.18
CA ASP A 101 7.22 3.17 8.49
C ASP A 101 8.20 4.06 9.28
N LEU A 102 9.26 4.57 8.64
CA LEU A 102 10.18 5.52 9.26
C LEU A 102 9.46 6.79 9.72
N SER A 103 8.50 7.27 8.92
CA SER A 103 7.65 8.41 9.29
C SER A 103 6.80 8.09 10.52
N ALA A 104 6.17 6.91 10.56
CA ALA A 104 5.40 6.46 11.73
C ALA A 104 6.28 6.33 12.99
N LEU A 105 7.48 5.76 12.87
CA LEU A 105 8.44 5.65 13.97
C LEU A 105 8.93 7.02 14.45
N ALA A 106 9.22 7.94 13.53
CA ALA A 106 9.61 9.31 13.88
C ALA A 106 8.48 10.03 14.65
N PHE A 107 7.23 9.84 14.24
CA PHE A 107 6.06 10.38 14.93
C PHE A 107 5.88 9.79 16.34
N VAL A 108 5.96 8.47 16.48
CA VAL A 108 5.86 7.79 17.79
C VAL A 108 7.00 8.21 18.71
N GLY A 109 8.23 8.26 18.18
CA GLY A 109 9.40 8.73 18.91
C GLY A 109 9.24 10.19 19.35
N TRP A 110 8.75 11.06 18.47
CA TRP A 110 8.45 12.45 18.80
C TRP A 110 7.47 12.55 19.97
N LEU A 111 6.36 11.82 19.91
CA LEU A 111 5.37 11.78 21.00
C LEU A 111 5.99 11.28 22.31
N GLY A 112 6.83 10.24 22.24
CA GLY A 112 7.59 9.74 23.37
C GLY A 112 8.52 10.80 23.97
N CYS A 113 9.17 11.61 23.13
CA CYS A 113 9.99 12.72 23.58
C CYS A 113 9.17 13.84 24.23
N VAL A 114 7.99 14.18 23.71
CA VAL A 114 7.07 15.14 24.34
C VAL A 114 6.62 14.65 25.72
N VAL A 115 6.20 13.38 25.82
CA VAL A 115 5.83 12.77 27.12
C VAL A 115 7.02 12.77 28.08
N GLY A 116 8.21 12.39 27.60
CA GLY A 116 9.44 12.43 28.39
C GLY A 116 9.81 13.84 28.86
N PHE A 117 9.59 14.86 28.03
CA PHE A 117 9.78 16.26 28.37
C PHE A 117 8.84 16.69 29.50
N VAL A 118 7.56 16.35 29.42
CA VAL A 118 6.59 16.71 30.48
C VAL A 118 6.92 15.97 31.77
N LEU A 119 7.10 14.65 31.72
CA LEU A 119 7.26 13.81 32.93
C LEU A 119 8.63 13.98 33.60
N ARG A 120 9.70 14.29 32.85
CA ARG A 120 11.07 14.37 33.40
C ARG A 120 11.70 15.75 33.29
N GLY A 121 11.20 16.59 32.39
CA GLY A 121 11.67 17.96 32.21
C GLY A 121 10.99 18.95 33.16
N LEU A 122 9.82 18.63 33.71
CA LEU A 122 9.14 19.44 34.71
C LEU A 122 9.26 18.81 36.10
N ASP A 123 9.52 19.63 37.12
CA ASP A 123 9.40 19.21 38.51
C ASP A 123 7.95 19.31 39.02
N ALA A 124 7.69 18.82 40.23
CA ALA A 124 6.35 18.86 40.85
C ALA A 124 5.80 20.29 41.07
N LYS A 125 6.66 21.32 40.96
CA LYS A 125 6.30 22.74 41.06
C LYS A 125 6.17 23.39 39.67
N GLY A 126 6.23 22.61 38.59
CA GLY A 126 6.18 23.09 37.21
C GLY A 126 7.46 23.77 36.72
N ARG A 127 8.58 23.68 37.45
CA ARG A 127 9.85 24.28 37.05
C ARG A 127 10.62 23.36 36.11
N LEU A 128 11.35 23.97 35.18
CA LEU A 128 12.17 23.25 34.22
C LEU A 128 13.44 22.69 34.86
N ARG A 129 13.60 21.36 34.76
CA ARG A 129 14.87 20.66 35.02
C ARG A 129 15.72 20.71 33.76
N LEU A 130 16.40 21.83 33.55
CA LEU A 130 17.21 22.17 32.36
C LEU A 130 17.91 20.99 31.66
N PRO A 131 18.73 20.14 32.32
CA PRO A 131 19.43 19.05 31.60
C PRO A 131 18.47 17.97 31.08
N ALA A 132 17.41 17.65 31.81
CA ALA A 132 16.42 16.68 31.36
C ALA A 132 15.49 17.31 30.30
N ALA A 133 15.02 18.53 30.54
CA ALA A 133 14.18 19.28 29.62
C ALA A 133 14.88 19.50 28.27
N ALA A 134 16.16 19.89 28.26
CA ALA A 134 16.92 20.08 27.03
C ALA A 134 17.06 18.79 26.23
N ARG A 135 17.42 17.66 26.88
CA ARG A 135 17.57 16.36 26.19
C ARG A 135 16.28 15.92 25.51
N TRP A 136 15.16 15.97 26.24
CA TRP A 136 13.86 15.56 25.69
C TRP A 136 13.31 16.56 24.67
N GLY A 137 13.54 17.87 24.87
CA GLY A 137 13.13 18.93 23.96
C GLY A 137 13.88 18.89 22.62
N VAL A 138 15.20 18.68 22.64
CA VAL A 138 16.01 18.50 21.42
C VAL A 138 15.60 17.22 20.70
N GLY A 139 15.36 16.12 21.43
CA GLY A 139 14.85 14.88 20.84
C GLY A 139 13.48 15.07 20.16
N ALA A 140 12.55 15.78 20.80
CA ALA A 140 11.27 16.12 20.21
C ALA A 140 11.46 16.98 18.94
N LEU A 141 12.24 18.06 19.00
CA LEU A 141 12.45 18.91 17.83
C LEU A 141 13.08 18.14 16.67
N GLY A 142 14.10 17.31 16.95
CA GLY A 142 14.78 16.49 15.93
C GLY A 142 13.85 15.48 15.26
N LEU A 143 13.02 14.78 16.05
CA LEU A 143 12.08 13.79 15.51
C LEU A 143 10.91 14.45 14.77
N LEU A 144 10.47 15.64 15.19
CA LEU A 144 9.48 16.42 14.45
C LEU A 144 10.01 16.83 13.08
N VAL A 145 11.25 17.34 13.01
CA VAL A 145 11.89 17.71 11.74
C VAL A 145 12.07 16.47 10.86
N ALA A 146 12.57 15.37 11.42
CA ALA A 146 12.73 14.12 10.68
C ALA A 146 11.40 13.63 10.11
N TRP A 147 10.33 13.65 10.91
CA TRP A 147 8.98 13.29 10.47
C TRP A 147 8.48 14.19 9.34
N ALA A 148 8.60 15.52 9.49
CA ALA A 148 8.16 16.48 8.47
C ALA A 148 8.92 16.30 7.14
N VAL A 149 10.23 16.06 7.19
CA VAL A 149 11.04 15.79 6.00
C VAL A 149 10.63 14.48 5.33
N LEU A 150 10.47 13.41 6.10
CA LEU A 150 10.03 12.11 5.59
C LEU A 150 8.65 12.21 4.91
N LEU A 151 7.75 13.00 5.46
CA LEU A 151 6.42 13.23 4.89
C LEU A 151 6.48 14.07 3.62
N ALA A 152 7.28 15.14 3.59
CA ALA A 152 7.45 15.98 2.41
C ALA A 152 8.05 15.21 1.22
N VAL A 153 9.05 14.35 1.47
CA VAL A 153 9.72 13.53 0.44
C VAL A 153 8.89 12.29 0.06
N ALA A 154 7.84 11.94 0.81
CA ALA A 154 6.93 10.85 0.43
C ALA A 154 5.90 11.28 -0.64
N HIS A 155 5.71 12.59 -0.85
CA HIS A 155 4.75 13.14 -1.82
C HIS A 155 5.38 13.73 -3.09
N GLY A 156 6.71 13.78 -3.18
CA GLY A 156 7.46 14.24 -4.35
C GLY A 156 8.16 13.09 -5.06
#